data_AF-A0A6I5P8A6-F1
#
_entry.id   AF-A0A6I5P8A6-F1
#
_cell.length_a   1.000
_cell.length_b   1.000
_cell.length_c   1.000
_cell.angle_alpha   90.00
_cell.angle_beta   90.00
_cell.angle_gamma   90.00
#
_symmetry.space_group_name_H-M   'P 1'
#
loop_
_entity.id
_entity.type
_entity.pdbx_description
1 polymer ?
#
loop_
_entity_poly.entity_id
_entity_poly.type
_entity_poly.pdbx_seq_one_letter_code
_entity_poly.pdbx_strand_id
1 'polypeptide(L)'
;MALGWLDHQTLLALLTEQKQLQLERGLEPRFSILPTKTEYAKWSLYSQRRPNHESWKPDAGEGFKANDFLMQNGKRYTDNDVVKKRLQKDLQSGSQQLYCWDTDRFDKLFHDEVDWEELYTVKRPRELRAIAEDVLRFVDMHPQKETLRVVIASDHGQLMGKSNKLPSLSEDLEMKGRMAIGKADHPQLVVLDRERFDLPHDISVIRGPDSFSSFSYADDKSIVGCHGGLYPEEVVIGFSVLNRSVKRLPVIVKCSGSGRPGEAGIVKAEINNPNTVAIADLKLVVHQLDELQQGTELVGTVGPKETQTFDIEISNWPELPPSHNGNSLPLKGKLEFHYQNAEMGTAELDQDSVIEVKQIFSSGLESGLDDFFE
;
A
#
# COMPACT_ATOMS: atom_id res chain seq x y z
N MET A 1 -12.42 -10.49 -0.15
CA MET A 1 -11.74 -11.59 -0.86
C MET A 1 -10.61 -12.03 0.04
N ALA A 2 -10.39 -13.32 0.25
CA ALA A 2 -9.23 -13.78 1.01
C ALA A 2 -7.97 -13.69 0.12
N LEU A 3 -7.08 -12.73 0.36
CA LEU A 3 -5.85 -12.51 -0.40
C LEU A 3 -4.73 -12.16 0.58
N GLY A 4 -3.74 -13.04 0.68
CA GLY A 4 -2.50 -12.68 1.38
C GLY A 4 -1.71 -11.63 0.62
N TRP A 5 -0.69 -11.07 1.27
CA TRP A 5 0.21 -10.06 0.70
C TRP A 5 0.73 -10.42 -0.70
N LEU A 6 1.26 -11.63 -0.88
CA LEU A 6 1.87 -12.07 -2.14
C LEU A 6 0.84 -12.28 -3.26
N ASP A 7 -0.37 -12.74 -2.92
CA ASP A 7 -1.46 -12.91 -3.88
C ASP A 7 -1.97 -11.56 -4.38
N HIS A 8 -2.05 -10.58 -3.47
CA HIS A 8 -2.39 -9.22 -3.81
C HIS A 8 -1.34 -8.62 -4.76
N GLN A 9 -0.04 -8.78 -4.48
CA GLN A 9 1.03 -8.35 -5.39
C GLN A 9 0.87 -8.98 -6.79
N THR A 10 0.60 -10.28 -6.83
CA THR A 10 0.39 -11.02 -8.10
C THR A 10 -0.82 -10.47 -8.86
N LEU A 11 -1.94 -10.21 -8.17
CA LEU A 11 -3.14 -9.63 -8.77
C LEU A 11 -2.87 -8.22 -9.34
N LEU A 12 -2.11 -7.38 -8.63
CA LEU A 12 -1.75 -6.04 -9.12
C LEU A 12 -0.86 -6.09 -10.36
N ALA A 13 0.09 -7.02 -10.41
CA ALA A 13 0.92 -7.22 -11.60
C ALA A 13 0.05 -7.53 -12.82
N LEU A 14 -0.96 -8.41 -12.67
CA LEU A 14 -1.91 -8.75 -13.73
C LEU A 14 -2.79 -7.55 -14.14
N LEU A 15 -3.26 -6.76 -13.18
CA LEU A 15 -4.15 -5.61 -13.45
C LEU A 15 -3.44 -4.40 -14.07
N THR A 16 -2.15 -4.26 -13.80
CA THR A 16 -1.31 -3.17 -14.34
C THR A 16 -0.54 -3.60 -15.59
N GLU A 17 -0.64 -4.88 -15.96
CA GLU A 17 -0.07 -5.41 -17.20
C GLU A 17 -0.59 -4.59 -18.39
N GLN A 18 0.30 -4.28 -19.34
CA GLN A 18 -0.01 -3.49 -20.53
C GLN A 18 -0.64 -2.10 -20.23
N LYS A 19 -0.47 -1.57 -19.01
CA LYS A 19 -1.00 -0.26 -18.57
C LYS A 19 -2.52 -0.16 -18.64
N GLN A 20 -3.24 -1.27 -18.49
CA GLN A 20 -4.70 -1.27 -18.49
C GLN A 20 -5.28 -0.53 -17.27
N LEU A 21 -4.65 -0.69 -16.11
CA LEU A 21 -4.82 0.14 -14.93
C LEU A 21 -3.46 0.65 -14.44
N GLN A 22 -3.49 1.72 -13.66
CA GLN A 22 -2.35 2.35 -13.00
C GLN A 22 -2.62 2.44 -11.50
N LEU A 23 -1.57 2.34 -10.69
CA LEU A 23 -1.66 2.48 -9.25
C LEU A 23 -1.85 3.96 -8.89
N GLU A 24 -3.06 4.33 -8.45
CA GLU A 24 -3.27 5.63 -7.81
C GLU A 24 -2.60 5.64 -6.44
N ARG A 25 -2.77 4.53 -5.69
CA ARG A 25 -2.09 4.22 -4.43
C ARG A 25 -1.55 2.80 -4.50
N GLY A 26 -0.26 2.67 -4.27
CA GLY A 26 0.45 1.40 -4.25
C GLY A 26 -0.04 0.43 -3.19
N LEU A 27 0.48 -0.79 -3.23
CA LEU A 27 0.17 -1.81 -2.24
C LEU A 27 0.69 -1.41 -0.86
N GLU A 28 -0.20 -1.30 0.11
CA GLU A 28 0.17 -1.04 1.50
C GLU A 28 -0.18 -2.21 2.41
N PRO A 29 0.70 -2.57 3.36
CA PRO A 29 0.41 -3.61 4.31
C PRO A 29 -0.66 -3.13 5.30
N ARG A 30 -1.61 -4.03 5.57
CA ARG A 30 -2.62 -3.91 6.60
C ARG A 30 -2.63 -5.21 7.39
N PHE A 31 -3.14 -5.12 8.62
CA PHE A 31 -3.35 -6.29 9.46
C PHE A 31 -4.81 -6.69 9.41
N SER A 32 -5.05 -7.98 9.16
CA SER A 32 -6.37 -8.59 9.23
C SER A 32 -6.94 -8.48 10.64
N ILE A 33 -8.27 -8.44 10.72
CA ILE A 33 -9.00 -8.49 11.99
C ILE A 33 -8.90 -9.92 12.52
N LEU A 34 -8.52 -10.04 13.79
CA LEU A 34 -8.35 -11.34 14.44
C LEU A 34 -9.63 -11.80 15.15
N PRO A 35 -9.91 -13.13 15.17
CA PRO A 35 -9.19 -14.14 14.39
C PRO A 35 -9.48 -13.98 12.89
N THR A 36 -8.58 -14.47 12.03
CA THR A 36 -8.68 -14.40 10.55
C THR A 36 -9.77 -15.32 9.97
N LYS A 37 -10.83 -15.56 10.74
CA LYS A 37 -12.03 -16.27 10.31
C LYS A 37 -12.99 -15.30 9.66
N THR A 38 -13.48 -15.67 8.48
CA THR A 38 -14.29 -14.83 7.59
C THR A 38 -15.46 -14.15 8.28
N GLU A 39 -16.18 -14.84 9.16
CA GLU A 39 -17.36 -14.28 9.86
C GLU A 39 -17.02 -13.09 10.79
N TYR A 40 -15.81 -13.08 11.37
CA TYR A 40 -15.36 -11.98 12.22
C TYR A 40 -14.70 -10.90 11.37
N ALA A 41 -13.73 -11.32 10.54
CA ALA A 41 -12.91 -10.38 9.77
C ALA A 41 -13.74 -9.63 8.72
N LYS A 42 -14.52 -10.34 7.90
CA LYS A 42 -15.30 -9.73 6.82
C LYS A 42 -16.49 -8.92 7.33
N TRP A 43 -17.18 -9.41 8.37
CA TRP A 43 -18.25 -8.61 9.00
C TRP A 43 -17.71 -7.29 9.53
N SER A 44 -16.60 -7.34 10.28
CA SER A 44 -15.98 -6.16 10.88
C SER A 44 -15.42 -5.21 9.83
N LEU A 45 -14.85 -5.75 8.75
CA LEU A 45 -14.40 -4.97 7.60
C LEU A 45 -15.54 -4.15 6.98
N TYR A 46 -16.74 -4.73 6.84
CA TYR A 46 -17.88 -4.00 6.28
C TYR A 46 -18.55 -3.06 7.28
N SER A 47 -18.81 -3.55 8.49
CA SER A 47 -19.54 -2.79 9.51
C SER A 47 -18.70 -1.66 10.12
N GLN A 48 -17.36 -1.75 10.02
CA GLN A 48 -16.41 -0.91 10.75
C GLN A 48 -16.60 -1.00 12.27
N ARG A 49 -17.12 -2.13 12.75
CA ARG A 49 -17.37 -2.44 14.17
C ARG A 49 -16.62 -3.70 14.57
N ARG A 50 -16.45 -3.91 15.87
CA ARG A 50 -15.76 -5.07 16.44
C ARG A 50 -16.72 -6.27 16.61
N PRO A 51 -16.22 -7.52 16.62
CA PRO A 51 -17.04 -8.73 16.72
C PRO A 51 -17.97 -8.86 17.93
N ASN A 52 -17.68 -8.21 19.05
CA ASN A 52 -18.54 -8.23 20.24
C ASN A 52 -19.67 -7.18 20.20
N HIS A 53 -19.78 -6.39 19.13
CA HIS A 53 -20.89 -5.46 18.97
C HIS A 53 -22.23 -6.20 18.92
N GLU A 54 -23.27 -5.68 19.57
CA GLU A 54 -24.60 -6.33 19.70
C GLU A 54 -25.27 -6.69 18.36
N SER A 55 -24.93 -5.96 17.30
CA SER A 55 -25.44 -6.17 15.95
C SER A 55 -24.63 -7.19 15.15
N TRP A 56 -23.61 -7.81 15.73
CA TRP A 56 -22.81 -8.82 15.06
C TRP A 56 -23.66 -10.04 14.71
N LYS A 57 -23.46 -10.54 13.49
CA LYS A 57 -24.06 -11.77 12.99
C LYS A 57 -22.98 -12.53 12.21
N PRO A 58 -23.02 -13.88 12.18
CA PRO A 58 -22.10 -14.69 11.40
C PRO A 58 -22.42 -14.66 9.90
N ASP A 59 -22.65 -13.47 9.34
CA ASP A 59 -22.91 -13.22 7.92
C ASP A 59 -22.31 -11.86 7.54
N ALA A 60 -21.31 -11.88 6.66
CA ALA A 60 -20.66 -10.68 6.15
C ALA A 60 -21.64 -9.70 5.46
N GLY A 61 -22.70 -10.22 4.82
CA GLY A 61 -23.73 -9.40 4.19
C GLY A 61 -24.50 -8.53 5.19
N GLU A 62 -24.66 -9.00 6.43
CA GLU A 62 -25.26 -8.21 7.50
C GLU A 62 -24.32 -7.11 8.00
N GLY A 63 -23.00 -7.35 7.94
CA GLY A 63 -21.99 -6.33 8.22
C GLY A 63 -22.07 -5.15 7.25
N PHE A 64 -22.29 -5.43 5.96
CA PHE A 64 -22.51 -4.40 4.93
C PHE A 64 -23.77 -3.58 5.22
N LYS A 65 -24.87 -4.25 5.62
CA LYS A 65 -26.14 -3.58 5.95
C LYS A 65 -26.09 -2.75 7.23
N ALA A 66 -25.21 -3.09 8.16
CA ALA A 66 -25.04 -2.37 9.42
C ALA A 66 -24.27 -1.04 9.26
N ASN A 67 -23.74 -0.76 8.07
CA ASN A 67 -23.01 0.45 7.75
C ASN A 67 -23.88 1.38 6.89
N ASP A 68 -24.40 2.44 7.51
CA ASP A 68 -25.28 3.40 6.85
C ASP A 68 -24.64 4.05 5.62
N PHE A 69 -23.33 4.34 5.67
CA PHE A 69 -22.62 4.90 4.52
C PHE A 69 -22.60 3.93 3.34
N LEU A 70 -22.30 2.64 3.58
CA LEU A 70 -22.30 1.62 2.52
C LEU A 70 -23.69 1.41 1.94
N MET A 71 -24.72 1.39 2.78
CA MET A 71 -26.11 1.23 2.36
C MET A 71 -26.66 2.41 1.56
N GLN A 72 -26.22 3.63 1.87
CA GLN A 72 -26.65 4.85 1.16
C GLN A 72 -25.91 5.06 -0.16
N ASN A 73 -24.63 4.67 -0.24
CA ASN A 73 -23.76 5.02 -1.36
C ASN A 73 -23.44 3.85 -2.29
N GLY A 74 -23.78 2.61 -1.92
CA GLY A 74 -23.41 1.45 -2.71
C GLY A 74 -24.22 0.20 -2.48
N LYS A 75 -23.76 -0.86 -3.14
CA LYS A 75 -24.41 -2.16 -3.11
C LYS A 75 -23.39 -3.28 -3.12
N ARG A 76 -23.69 -4.33 -2.36
CA ARG A 76 -22.90 -5.56 -2.31
C ARG A 76 -23.35 -6.56 -3.37
N TYR A 77 -22.38 -7.15 -4.05
CA TYR A 77 -22.55 -8.16 -5.08
C TYR A 77 -21.65 -9.36 -4.77
N THR A 78 -22.10 -10.57 -5.08
CA THR A 78 -21.38 -11.83 -4.85
C THR A 78 -21.24 -12.59 -6.17
N ASP A 79 -20.48 -13.68 -6.18
CA ASP A 79 -20.16 -14.43 -7.40
C ASP A 79 -21.31 -15.23 -8.02
N ASN A 80 -22.41 -15.44 -7.29
CA ASN A 80 -23.60 -16.07 -7.85
C ASN A 80 -24.07 -15.34 -9.13
N ASP A 81 -24.31 -16.10 -10.20
CA ASP A 81 -24.70 -15.61 -11.52
C ASP A 81 -25.81 -14.55 -11.51
N VAL A 82 -26.84 -14.73 -10.68
CA VAL A 82 -27.94 -13.75 -10.57
C VAL A 82 -27.41 -12.42 -10.05
N VAL A 83 -26.55 -12.46 -9.04
CA VAL A 83 -25.98 -11.27 -8.42
C VAL A 83 -24.90 -10.64 -9.31
N LYS A 84 -24.05 -11.45 -9.93
CA LYS A 84 -23.02 -11.02 -10.88
C LYS A 84 -23.63 -10.37 -12.13
N LYS A 85 -24.75 -10.89 -12.66
CA LYS A 85 -25.52 -10.24 -13.74
C LYS A 85 -26.12 -8.90 -13.31
N ARG A 86 -26.58 -8.79 -12.05
CA ARG A 86 -27.04 -7.49 -11.51
C ARG A 86 -25.88 -6.50 -11.39
N LEU A 87 -24.70 -6.92 -10.95
CA LEU A 87 -23.49 -6.09 -10.93
C LEU A 87 -23.20 -5.52 -12.33
N GLN A 88 -23.17 -6.39 -13.33
CA GLN A 88 -22.94 -5.99 -14.73
C GLN A 88 -23.94 -4.94 -15.21
N LYS A 89 -25.25 -5.14 -14.94
CA LYS A 89 -26.29 -4.16 -15.30
C LYS A 89 -26.14 -2.83 -14.56
N ASP A 90 -25.84 -2.89 -13.26
CA ASP A 90 -25.68 -1.69 -12.43
C ASP A 90 -24.41 -0.91 -12.84
N LEU A 91 -23.34 -1.60 -13.25
CA LEU A 91 -22.12 -0.99 -13.81
C LEU A 91 -22.38 -0.31 -15.15
N GLN A 92 -23.06 -1.00 -16.08
CA GLN A 92 -23.41 -0.45 -17.40
C GLN A 92 -24.27 0.82 -17.30
N SER A 93 -25.14 0.89 -16.30
CA SER A 93 -26.00 2.04 -16.06
C SER A 93 -25.35 3.13 -15.22
N GLY A 94 -24.18 2.89 -14.60
CA GLY A 94 -23.57 3.83 -13.65
C GLY A 94 -24.48 4.15 -12.46
N SER A 95 -25.31 3.20 -12.03
CA SER A 95 -26.39 3.45 -11.06
C SER A 95 -25.96 3.59 -9.60
N GLN A 96 -24.72 3.27 -9.26
CA GLN A 96 -24.20 3.31 -7.89
C GLN A 96 -22.93 4.18 -7.82
N GLN A 97 -22.66 4.78 -6.66
CA GLN A 97 -21.37 5.41 -6.41
C GLN A 97 -20.32 4.38 -5.98
N LEU A 98 -20.74 3.32 -5.28
CA LEU A 98 -19.89 2.24 -4.81
C LEU A 98 -20.44 0.87 -5.23
N TYR A 99 -19.60 0.11 -5.93
CA TYR A 99 -19.86 -1.27 -6.32
C TYR A 99 -18.96 -2.20 -5.49
N CYS A 100 -19.53 -2.88 -4.51
CA CYS A 100 -18.77 -3.83 -3.68
C CYS A 100 -18.93 -5.24 -4.25
N TRP A 101 -17.98 -5.67 -5.09
CA TRP A 101 -17.90 -7.06 -5.52
C TRP A 101 -17.16 -7.89 -4.46
N ASP A 102 -17.94 -8.61 -3.67
CA ASP A 102 -17.48 -9.54 -2.64
C ASP A 102 -17.32 -10.94 -3.24
N THR A 103 -16.11 -11.24 -3.69
CA THR A 103 -15.78 -12.55 -4.25
C THR A 103 -15.20 -13.52 -3.22
N ASP A 104 -15.67 -14.75 -3.25
CA ASP A 104 -15.24 -15.89 -2.43
C ASP A 104 -14.41 -16.92 -3.22
N ARG A 105 -14.25 -16.71 -4.53
CA ARG A 105 -13.56 -17.63 -5.45
C ARG A 105 -12.20 -18.10 -4.95
N PHE A 106 -11.38 -17.17 -4.47
CA PHE A 106 -10.04 -17.50 -3.99
C PHE A 106 -10.06 -18.21 -2.63
N ASP A 107 -10.97 -17.82 -1.73
CA ASP A 107 -11.14 -18.49 -0.44
C ASP A 107 -11.60 -19.95 -0.64
N LYS A 108 -12.62 -20.11 -1.49
CA LYS A 108 -13.16 -21.42 -1.88
C LYS A 108 -12.12 -22.30 -2.57
N LEU A 109 -11.28 -21.73 -3.44
CA LEU A 109 -10.20 -22.48 -4.08
C LEU A 109 -9.28 -23.14 -3.03
N PHE A 110 -8.92 -22.41 -1.98
CA PHE A 110 -8.05 -22.96 -0.92
C PHE A 110 -8.79 -23.97 -0.02
N HIS A 111 -10.11 -23.84 0.15
CA HIS A 111 -10.92 -24.82 0.90
C HIS A 111 -11.17 -26.12 0.14
N ASP A 112 -11.33 -26.05 -1.18
CA ASP A 112 -11.70 -27.18 -2.03
C ASP A 112 -10.48 -28.00 -2.48
N GLU A 113 -9.30 -27.38 -2.57
CA GLU A 113 -8.08 -28.03 -3.06
C GLU A 113 -7.29 -28.75 -1.98
N VAL A 114 -6.84 -29.96 -2.31
CA VAL A 114 -6.09 -30.84 -1.41
C VAL A 114 -4.66 -31.10 -1.88
N ASP A 115 -4.37 -30.87 -3.16
CA ASP A 115 -3.02 -30.98 -3.72
C ASP A 115 -2.36 -29.61 -3.77
N TRP A 116 -1.36 -29.42 -2.90
CA TRP A 116 -0.59 -28.17 -2.82
C TRP A 116 0.10 -27.80 -4.13
N GLU A 117 0.67 -28.76 -4.85
CA GLU A 117 1.47 -28.46 -6.04
C GLU A 117 0.55 -27.97 -7.17
N GLU A 118 -0.55 -28.68 -7.41
CA GLU A 118 -1.57 -28.29 -8.38
C GLU A 118 -2.25 -26.96 -7.99
N LEU A 119 -2.59 -26.79 -6.70
CA LEU A 119 -3.15 -25.54 -6.19
C LEU A 119 -2.21 -24.36 -6.49
N TYR A 120 -0.94 -24.47 -6.08
CA TYR A 120 -0.02 -23.35 -6.11
C TYR A 120 0.49 -23.02 -7.52
N THR A 121 0.79 -24.04 -8.33
CA THR A 121 1.42 -23.84 -9.65
C THR A 121 0.42 -23.64 -10.78
N VAL A 122 -0.79 -24.21 -10.68
CA VAL A 122 -1.78 -24.19 -11.77
C VAL A 122 -3.02 -23.39 -11.39
N LYS A 123 -3.73 -23.80 -10.33
CA LYS A 123 -5.08 -23.29 -10.06
C LYS A 123 -5.07 -21.87 -9.51
N ARG A 124 -4.18 -21.56 -8.57
CA ARG A 124 -4.00 -20.21 -7.99
C ARG A 124 -3.70 -19.16 -9.06
N PRO A 125 -2.66 -19.31 -9.93
CA PRO A 125 -2.39 -18.33 -10.98
C PRO A 125 -3.55 -18.17 -11.96
N ARG A 126 -4.22 -19.28 -12.32
CA ARG A 126 -5.40 -19.26 -13.19
C ARG A 126 -6.55 -18.46 -12.56
N GLU A 127 -6.80 -18.66 -11.27
CA GLU A 127 -7.88 -17.98 -10.56
C GLU A 127 -7.61 -16.47 -10.42
N LEU A 128 -6.38 -16.09 -10.07
CA LEU A 128 -5.97 -14.68 -10.02
C LEU A 128 -6.11 -14.00 -11.38
N ARG A 129 -5.72 -14.68 -12.47
CA ARG A 129 -5.92 -14.16 -13.83
C ARG A 129 -7.40 -13.97 -14.16
N ALA A 130 -8.24 -14.96 -13.85
CA ALA A 130 -9.67 -14.86 -14.10
C ALA A 130 -10.36 -13.78 -13.25
N ILE A 131 -9.87 -13.51 -12.03
CA ILE A 131 -10.32 -12.38 -11.22
C ILE A 131 -9.87 -11.05 -11.87
N ALA A 132 -8.61 -10.95 -12.29
CA ALA A 132 -8.10 -9.76 -12.97
C ALA A 132 -8.90 -9.42 -14.24
N GLU A 133 -9.16 -10.41 -15.09
CA GLU A 133 -9.98 -10.28 -16.30
C GLU A 133 -11.40 -9.79 -15.98
N ASP A 134 -12.02 -10.31 -14.92
CA ASP A 134 -13.33 -9.85 -14.47
C ASP A 134 -13.31 -8.40 -13.99
N VAL A 135 -12.31 -8.00 -13.20
CA VAL A 135 -12.14 -6.60 -12.76
C VAL A 135 -12.01 -5.67 -13.96
N LEU A 136 -11.13 -6.00 -14.91
CA LEU A 136 -10.89 -5.20 -16.12
C LEU A 136 -12.16 -5.07 -16.96
N ARG A 137 -12.87 -6.19 -17.15
CA ARG A 137 -14.16 -6.21 -17.83
C ARG A 137 -15.20 -5.35 -17.12
N PHE A 138 -15.27 -5.39 -15.79
CA PHE A 138 -16.18 -4.55 -15.02
C PHE A 138 -15.87 -3.06 -15.13
N VAL A 139 -14.59 -2.69 -15.14
CA VAL A 139 -14.16 -1.31 -15.40
C VAL A 139 -14.63 -0.88 -16.80
N ASP A 140 -14.42 -1.72 -17.81
CA ASP A 140 -14.77 -1.41 -19.20
C ASP A 140 -16.27 -1.26 -19.44
N MET A 141 -17.10 -1.90 -18.62
CA MET A 141 -18.56 -1.79 -18.68
C MET A 141 -19.08 -0.46 -18.15
N HIS A 142 -18.34 0.26 -17.31
CA HIS A 142 -18.81 1.48 -16.67
C HIS A 142 -18.76 2.69 -17.62
N PRO A 143 -19.81 3.53 -17.69
CA PRO A 143 -19.84 4.69 -18.61
C PRO A 143 -18.74 5.72 -18.31
N GLN A 144 -18.31 5.82 -17.05
CA GLN A 144 -17.23 6.71 -16.60
C GLN A 144 -15.95 5.92 -16.25
N LYS A 145 -15.61 4.91 -17.05
CA LYS A 145 -14.45 4.03 -16.80
C LYS A 145 -13.12 4.76 -16.57
N GLU A 146 -12.92 5.93 -17.17
CA GLU A 146 -11.69 6.74 -17.02
C GLU A 146 -11.54 7.40 -15.64
N THR A 147 -12.63 7.53 -14.88
CA THR A 147 -12.62 8.09 -13.53
C THR A 147 -13.01 7.07 -12.47
N LEU A 148 -13.31 5.83 -12.87
CA LEU A 148 -13.68 4.76 -11.96
C LEU A 148 -12.44 4.28 -11.20
N ARG A 149 -12.53 4.31 -9.87
CA ARG A 149 -11.49 3.76 -8.99
C ARG A 149 -11.79 2.30 -8.67
N VAL A 150 -10.76 1.47 -8.76
CA VAL A 150 -10.79 0.09 -8.31
C VAL A 150 -10.05 0.01 -6.98
N VAL A 151 -10.74 -0.38 -5.93
CA VAL A 151 -10.13 -0.61 -4.61
C VAL A 151 -10.05 -2.11 -4.38
N ILE A 152 -8.85 -2.62 -4.12
CA ILE A 152 -8.64 -4.01 -3.72
C ILE A 152 -8.33 -4.04 -2.24
N ALA A 153 -9.12 -4.79 -1.50
CA ALA A 153 -8.96 -5.04 -0.08
C ALA A 153 -9.29 -6.50 0.22
N SER A 154 -8.62 -7.02 1.24
CA SER A 154 -8.83 -8.36 1.74
C SER A 154 -9.26 -8.35 3.20
N ASP A 155 -10.06 -9.35 3.59
CA ASP A 155 -10.40 -9.61 4.98
C ASP A 155 -9.30 -10.41 5.69
N HIS A 156 -8.69 -11.39 5.03
CA HIS A 156 -7.58 -12.20 5.53
C HIS A 156 -6.82 -12.87 4.36
N GLY A 157 -5.62 -13.35 4.61
CA GLY A 157 -4.93 -14.27 3.70
C GLY A 157 -5.20 -15.74 3.99
N GLN A 158 -4.34 -16.60 3.48
CA GLN A 158 -4.43 -18.06 3.58
C GLN A 158 -3.03 -18.61 3.86
N LEU A 159 -2.92 -19.70 4.61
CA LEU A 159 -1.63 -20.37 4.78
C LEU A 159 -1.15 -20.93 3.43
N MET A 160 0.06 -20.56 3.03
CA MET A 160 0.73 -21.14 1.88
C MET A 160 1.53 -22.38 2.32
N GLY A 161 1.32 -23.50 1.63
CA GLY A 161 2.01 -24.75 1.88
C GLY A 161 1.16 -25.81 2.55
N LYS A 162 1.81 -26.92 2.86
CA LYS A 162 1.24 -27.99 3.67
C LYS A 162 1.38 -27.65 5.16
N SER A 163 0.35 -27.94 5.92
CA SER A 163 0.28 -27.76 7.36
C SER A 163 0.22 -29.11 8.07
N ASN A 164 0.90 -29.22 9.22
CA ASN A 164 0.76 -30.39 10.08
C ASN A 164 -0.48 -30.24 10.94
N LYS A 165 -1.16 -31.36 11.19
CA LYS A 165 -2.25 -31.40 12.15
C LYS A 165 -1.69 -31.38 13.58
N LEU A 166 -2.11 -30.40 14.38
CA LEU A 166 -1.83 -30.41 15.80
C LEU A 166 -2.60 -31.53 16.50
N PRO A 167 -1.99 -32.19 17.51
CA PRO A 167 -2.72 -33.13 18.35
C PRO A 167 -3.91 -32.42 19.02
N SER A 168 -4.97 -33.18 19.29
CA SER A 168 -6.13 -32.65 20.03
C SER A 168 -5.67 -32.16 21.41
N LEU A 169 -6.01 -30.92 21.75
CA LEU A 169 -5.55 -30.29 22.99
C LEU A 169 -6.52 -30.48 24.16
N SER A 170 -7.84 -30.41 23.90
CA SER A 170 -8.91 -30.66 24.88
C SER A 170 -10.24 -30.87 24.14
N GLU A 171 -11.16 -31.62 24.74
CA GLU A 171 -12.53 -31.80 24.23
C GLU A 171 -13.40 -30.54 24.40
N ASP A 172 -13.02 -29.63 25.31
CA ASP A 172 -13.77 -28.39 25.58
C ASP A 172 -13.54 -27.29 24.53
N LEU A 173 -12.62 -27.51 23.58
CA LEU A 173 -12.27 -26.55 22.54
C LEU A 173 -13.02 -26.82 21.24
N GLU A 174 -13.79 -25.84 20.76
CA GLU A 174 -14.41 -25.92 19.44
C GLU A 174 -13.39 -25.51 18.36
N MET A 175 -12.65 -26.48 17.84
CA MET A 175 -11.61 -26.29 16.83
C MET A 175 -12.19 -26.03 15.43
N LYS A 176 -11.70 -24.98 14.75
CA LYS A 176 -12.07 -24.58 13.39
C LYS A 176 -10.85 -24.06 12.65
N GLY A 177 -10.31 -24.87 11.74
CA GLY A 177 -9.14 -24.49 10.92
C GLY A 177 -7.91 -24.30 11.81
N ARG A 178 -7.46 -23.05 11.95
CA ARG A 178 -6.30 -22.65 12.76
C ARG A 178 -6.66 -21.87 14.04
N MET A 179 -7.93 -21.85 14.40
CA MET A 179 -8.42 -21.32 15.68
C MET A 179 -9.25 -22.34 16.45
N ALA A 180 -9.44 -22.09 17.74
CA ALA A 180 -10.39 -22.79 18.58
C ALA A 180 -11.13 -21.79 19.48
N ILE A 181 -12.44 -22.00 19.66
CA ILE A 181 -13.20 -21.24 20.66
C ILE A 181 -12.87 -21.82 22.04
N GLY A 182 -12.50 -20.95 22.97
CA GLY A 182 -12.02 -21.29 24.31
C GLY A 182 -10.55 -20.95 24.54
N LYS A 183 -10.11 -21.08 25.80
CA LYS A 183 -8.71 -20.87 26.20
C LYS A 183 -7.96 -22.20 26.22
N ALA A 184 -6.79 -22.21 25.59
CA ALA A 184 -5.88 -23.34 25.60
C ALA A 184 -4.49 -22.86 26.02
N ASP A 185 -3.94 -23.49 27.05
CA ASP A 185 -2.55 -23.25 27.45
C ASP A 185 -1.64 -24.21 26.67
N HIS A 186 -1.14 -23.74 25.52
CA HIS A 186 -0.26 -24.52 24.66
C HIS A 186 0.80 -23.61 24.02
N PRO A 187 2.09 -24.02 23.95
CA PRO A 187 3.18 -23.16 23.46
C PRO A 187 2.99 -22.60 22.04
N GLN A 188 2.29 -23.35 21.18
CA GLN A 188 2.02 -22.94 19.79
C GLN A 188 0.78 -22.06 19.63
N LEU A 189 0.05 -21.80 20.71
CA LEU A 189 -1.17 -21.01 20.69
C LEU A 189 -0.99 -19.64 21.34
N VAL A 190 -1.84 -18.71 20.93
CA VAL A 190 -2.10 -17.48 21.66
C VAL A 190 -3.59 -17.35 21.90
N VAL A 191 -3.92 -16.99 23.13
CA VAL A 191 -5.29 -16.67 23.51
C VAL A 191 -5.54 -15.20 23.18
N LEU A 192 -6.48 -14.98 22.26
CA LEU A 192 -7.16 -13.71 22.07
C LEU A 192 -8.24 -13.60 23.15
N ASP A 193 -7.90 -12.90 24.23
CA ASP A 193 -8.81 -12.67 25.34
C ASP A 193 -10.00 -11.80 24.91
N ARG A 194 -11.21 -12.27 25.21
CA ARG A 194 -12.45 -11.67 24.70
C ARG A 194 -12.62 -10.21 25.09
N GLU A 195 -12.16 -9.82 26.28
CA GLU A 195 -12.31 -8.46 26.79
C GLU A 195 -11.27 -7.53 26.16
N ARG A 196 -10.04 -8.04 25.95
CA ARG A 196 -8.96 -7.27 25.33
C ARG A 196 -9.15 -7.07 23.82
N PHE A 197 -9.68 -8.08 23.14
CA PHE A 197 -9.85 -8.08 21.69
C PHE A 197 -11.29 -7.79 21.24
N ASP A 198 -12.20 -7.57 22.20
CA ASP A 198 -13.62 -7.27 21.95
C ASP A 198 -14.28 -8.35 21.06
N LEU A 199 -14.13 -9.59 21.51
CA LEU A 199 -14.65 -10.81 20.87
C LEU A 199 -15.81 -11.38 21.70
N PRO A 200 -16.73 -12.15 21.09
CA PRO A 200 -17.82 -12.79 21.82
C PRO A 200 -17.34 -13.90 22.78
N HIS A 201 -16.19 -14.51 22.48
CA HIS A 201 -15.59 -15.59 23.25
C HIS A 201 -14.08 -15.42 23.28
N ASP A 202 -13.42 -16.08 24.23
CA ASP A 202 -11.97 -16.25 24.16
C ASP A 202 -11.65 -17.16 22.98
N ILE A 203 -10.61 -16.82 22.21
CA ILE A 203 -10.25 -17.58 21.02
C ILE A 203 -8.77 -17.91 21.08
N SER A 204 -8.43 -19.19 21.02
CA SER A 204 -7.06 -19.64 20.90
C SER A 204 -6.70 -19.77 19.42
N VAL A 205 -5.68 -19.05 18.96
CA VAL A 205 -5.20 -19.10 17.56
C VAL A 205 -3.79 -19.63 17.48
N ILE A 206 -3.48 -20.37 16.41
CA ILE A 206 -2.14 -20.94 16.18
C ILE A 206 -1.18 -19.85 15.71
N ARG A 207 0.01 -19.76 16.32
CA ARG A 207 1.09 -18.82 15.92
C ARG A 207 1.99 -19.36 14.80
N GLY A 208 1.99 -20.67 14.59
CA GLY A 208 2.88 -21.37 13.65
C GLY A 208 2.19 -21.83 12.36
N PRO A 209 2.87 -22.62 11.52
CA PRO A 209 2.32 -23.13 10.28
C PRO A 209 1.36 -24.32 10.47
N ASP A 210 1.14 -24.80 11.69
CA ASP A 210 0.29 -25.96 11.99
C ASP A 210 -1.21 -25.62 12.01
N SER A 211 -2.08 -26.63 11.96
CA SER A 211 -3.54 -26.45 11.94
C SER A 211 -4.25 -27.47 12.84
N PHE A 212 -5.41 -27.11 13.41
CA PHE A 212 -6.23 -28.09 14.15
C PHE A 212 -6.99 -29.00 13.19
N SER A 213 -7.53 -28.41 12.12
CA SER A 213 -8.34 -29.11 11.13
C SER A 213 -8.20 -28.46 9.76
N SER A 214 -8.63 -29.19 8.74
CA SER A 214 -8.88 -28.65 7.40
C SER A 214 -10.36 -28.69 7.04
N PHE A 215 -10.76 -27.86 6.07
CA PHE A 215 -12.04 -28.00 5.38
C PHE A 215 -12.04 -29.24 4.48
N SER A 216 -10.92 -29.49 3.81
CA SER A 216 -10.69 -30.67 2.96
C SER A 216 -9.33 -31.29 3.26
N TYR A 217 -9.27 -32.63 3.32
CA TYR A 217 -8.02 -33.35 3.55
C TYR A 217 -7.57 -34.05 2.28
N ALA A 218 -6.28 -34.02 2.01
CA ALA A 218 -5.67 -34.93 1.04
C ALA A 218 -5.73 -36.38 1.52
N ASP A 219 -5.52 -37.33 0.61
CA ASP A 219 -5.48 -38.77 0.94
C ASP A 219 -4.41 -39.10 2.00
N ASP A 220 -3.29 -38.35 2.01
CA ASP A 220 -2.22 -38.45 3.00
C ASP A 220 -2.54 -37.71 4.33
N LYS A 221 -3.75 -37.17 4.46
CA LYS A 221 -4.24 -36.32 5.56
C LYS A 221 -3.48 -35.01 5.74
N SER A 222 -2.67 -34.60 4.76
CA SER A 222 -2.08 -33.26 4.77
C SER A 222 -3.18 -32.19 4.67
N ILE A 223 -2.90 -31.06 5.29
CA ILE A 223 -3.79 -29.90 5.36
C ILE A 223 -3.21 -28.83 4.44
N VAL A 224 -4.02 -28.29 3.56
CA VAL A 224 -3.65 -27.22 2.62
C VAL A 224 -4.64 -26.07 2.80
N GLY A 225 -4.16 -24.83 2.64
CA GLY A 225 -5.04 -23.67 2.52
C GLY A 225 -5.97 -23.41 3.70
N CYS A 226 -5.45 -23.62 4.91
CA CYS A 226 -6.18 -23.27 6.12
C CYS A 226 -5.91 -21.84 6.56
N HIS A 227 -6.90 -21.26 7.24
CA HIS A 227 -6.79 -19.95 7.87
C HIS A 227 -7.42 -19.96 9.27
N GLY A 228 -7.38 -18.81 9.95
CA GLY A 228 -7.82 -18.61 11.34
C GLY A 228 -6.68 -18.44 12.34
N GLY A 229 -5.42 -18.48 11.88
CA GLY A 229 -4.21 -18.37 12.70
C GLY A 229 -3.64 -16.96 12.79
N LEU A 230 -2.52 -16.86 13.50
CA LEU A 230 -1.67 -15.68 13.60
C LEU A 230 -0.36 -15.96 12.87
N TYR A 231 -0.42 -15.96 11.54
CA TYR A 231 0.73 -16.24 10.66
C TYR A 231 0.82 -15.17 9.57
N PRO A 232 2.02 -14.72 9.16
CA PRO A 232 2.17 -13.56 8.28
C PRO A 232 1.33 -13.62 7.00
N GLU A 233 1.27 -14.77 6.35
CA GLU A 233 0.52 -15.01 5.11
C GLU A 233 -1.00 -14.86 5.30
N GLU A 234 -1.50 -15.02 6.52
CA GLU A 234 -2.91 -14.83 6.87
C GLU A 234 -3.22 -13.42 7.36
N VAL A 235 -2.32 -12.85 8.18
CA VAL A 235 -2.61 -11.59 8.89
C VAL A 235 -2.11 -10.37 8.14
N VAL A 236 -1.07 -10.49 7.31
CA VAL A 236 -0.58 -9.40 6.47
C VAL A 236 -1.33 -9.42 5.15
N ILE A 237 -2.26 -8.48 5.03
CA ILE A 237 -3.12 -8.29 3.87
C ILE A 237 -2.78 -6.99 3.15
N GLY A 238 -3.19 -6.89 1.90
CA GLY A 238 -2.95 -5.71 1.08
C GLY A 238 -4.14 -4.74 1.01
N PHE A 239 -3.81 -3.47 0.82
CA PHE A 239 -4.74 -2.44 0.36
C PHE A 239 -4.13 -1.67 -0.81
N SER A 240 -4.87 -1.48 -1.89
CA SER A 240 -4.41 -0.72 -3.05
C SER A 240 -5.56 -0.02 -3.77
N VAL A 241 -5.24 1.07 -4.46
CA VAL A 241 -6.21 1.81 -5.30
C VAL A 241 -5.66 1.94 -6.71
N LEU A 242 -6.45 1.51 -7.69
CA LEU A 242 -6.11 1.59 -9.11
C LEU A 242 -7.10 2.49 -9.85
N ASN A 243 -6.63 3.05 -10.96
CA ASN A 243 -7.42 3.86 -11.87
C ASN A 243 -6.92 3.63 -13.30
N ARG A 244 -7.76 3.85 -14.32
CA ARG A 244 -7.31 3.82 -15.73
C ARG A 244 -6.30 4.92 -16.03
N SER A 245 -6.52 6.11 -15.46
CA SER A 245 -5.65 7.26 -15.64
C SER A 245 -5.38 7.94 -14.29
N VAL A 246 -4.12 7.97 -13.89
CA VAL A 246 -3.68 8.71 -12.70
C VAL A 246 -3.15 10.06 -13.14
N LYS A 247 -3.73 11.15 -12.60
CA LYS A 247 -3.27 12.51 -12.82
C LYS A 247 -2.62 13.02 -11.53
N ARG A 248 -1.32 13.31 -11.59
CA ARG A 248 -0.58 13.93 -10.48
C ARG A 248 -0.49 15.44 -10.69
N LEU A 249 -0.61 16.18 -9.60
CA LEU A 249 -0.29 17.61 -9.57
C LEU A 249 1.24 17.78 -9.46
N PRO A 250 1.83 18.82 -10.08
CA PRO A 250 3.27 19.05 -10.00
C PRO A 250 3.75 19.19 -8.56
N VAL A 251 4.76 18.42 -8.18
CA VAL A 251 5.51 18.63 -6.93
C VAL A 251 6.38 19.87 -7.13
N ILE A 252 6.38 20.77 -6.15
CA ILE A 252 7.17 22.00 -6.17
C ILE A 252 8.34 21.81 -5.21
N VAL A 253 9.56 22.06 -5.68
CA VAL A 253 10.77 21.99 -4.86
C VAL A 253 11.53 23.31 -4.98
N LYS A 254 11.79 23.93 -3.84
CA LYS A 254 12.50 25.21 -3.75
C LYS A 254 13.73 25.06 -2.87
N CYS A 255 14.88 25.44 -3.41
CA CYS A 255 16.13 25.45 -2.64
C CYS A 255 16.50 26.89 -2.25
N SER A 256 16.91 27.06 -1.00
CA SER A 256 17.39 28.36 -0.51
C SER A 256 18.49 28.19 0.55
N GLY A 257 19.25 29.24 0.80
CA GLY A 257 20.35 29.17 1.76
C GLY A 257 21.22 30.41 1.69
N SER A 258 22.11 30.57 2.66
CA SER A 258 23.02 31.72 2.74
C SER A 258 24.32 31.29 3.39
N GLY A 259 25.45 31.60 2.76
CA GLY A 259 26.77 31.17 3.22
C GLY A 259 27.89 32.01 2.62
N ARG A 260 29.12 31.73 3.02
CA ARG A 260 30.33 32.42 2.56
C ARG A 260 31.18 31.47 1.72
N PRO A 261 31.76 31.93 0.60
CA PRO A 261 32.60 31.08 -0.25
C PRO A 261 33.66 30.33 0.56
N GLY A 262 33.83 29.03 0.31
CA GLY A 262 34.82 28.21 1.00
C GLY A 262 34.40 27.68 2.37
N GLU A 263 33.34 28.20 2.97
CA GLU A 263 32.85 27.77 4.28
C GLU A 263 31.72 26.74 4.15
N ALA A 264 31.53 25.93 5.20
CA ALA A 264 30.38 25.05 5.30
C ALA A 264 29.08 25.85 5.45
N GLY A 265 27.98 25.34 4.92
CA GLY A 265 26.67 25.99 5.01
C GLY A 265 25.52 25.02 4.86
N ILE A 266 24.30 25.54 5.02
CA ILE A 266 23.07 24.76 4.93
C ILE A 266 22.24 25.24 3.75
N VAL A 267 21.92 24.30 2.86
CA VAL A 267 20.90 24.47 1.82
C VAL A 267 19.59 23.89 2.34
N LYS A 268 18.55 24.71 2.38
CA LYS A 268 17.18 24.32 2.71
C LYS A 268 16.43 23.95 1.46
N ALA A 269 16.00 22.70 1.36
CA ALA A 269 15.08 22.24 0.32
C ALA A 269 13.66 22.17 0.89
N GLU A 270 12.79 23.07 0.45
CA GLU A 270 11.36 23.02 0.74
C GLU A 270 10.65 22.27 -0.39
N ILE A 271 9.95 21.19 -0.04
CA ILE A 271 9.25 20.32 -0.99
C ILE A 271 7.76 20.35 -0.66
N ASN A 272 6.94 20.80 -1.60
CA ASN A 272 5.48 20.80 -1.52
C ASN A 272 4.91 19.66 -2.37
N ASN A 273 4.22 18.74 -1.71
CA ASN A 273 3.49 17.66 -2.37
C ASN A 273 1.97 17.94 -2.35
N PRO A 274 1.38 18.44 -3.45
CA PRO A 274 -0.05 18.71 -3.51
C PRO A 274 -0.90 17.44 -3.70
N ASN A 275 -0.28 16.27 -3.89
CA ASN A 275 -0.97 15.02 -4.18
C ASN A 275 -1.53 14.36 -2.92
N THR A 276 -2.50 13.46 -3.10
CA THR A 276 -3.11 12.67 -2.01
C THR A 276 -2.31 11.44 -1.60
N VAL A 277 -1.10 11.27 -2.15
CA VAL A 277 -0.19 10.17 -1.86
C VAL A 277 1.15 10.77 -1.48
N ALA A 278 1.79 10.20 -0.45
CA ALA A 278 3.11 10.64 -0.02
C ALA A 278 4.16 10.39 -1.11
N ILE A 279 5.25 11.16 -1.06
CA ILE A 279 6.45 10.91 -1.86
C ILE A 279 7.61 10.49 -0.95
N ALA A 280 8.39 9.52 -1.41
CA ALA A 280 9.50 8.91 -0.69
C ALA A 280 10.72 8.76 -1.63
N ASP A 281 11.82 8.19 -1.10
CA ASP A 281 13.07 7.94 -1.85
C ASP A 281 13.55 9.21 -2.56
N LEU A 282 13.56 10.30 -1.81
CA LEU A 282 13.80 11.66 -2.31
C LEU A 282 15.29 11.81 -2.64
N LYS A 283 15.59 12.20 -3.87
CA LYS A 283 16.96 12.49 -4.32
C LYS A 283 17.03 13.86 -4.98
N LEU A 284 17.75 14.78 -4.35
CA LEU A 284 17.89 16.15 -4.81
C LEU A 284 19.19 16.34 -5.57
N VAL A 285 19.09 16.83 -6.81
CA VAL A 285 20.22 17.24 -7.66
C VAL A 285 20.21 18.75 -7.79
N VAL A 286 21.34 19.40 -7.51
CA VAL A 286 21.52 20.86 -7.74
C VAL A 286 22.80 21.08 -8.55
N HIS A 287 22.67 21.64 -9.76
CA HIS A 287 23.78 21.69 -10.72
C HIS A 287 24.87 22.68 -10.32
N GLN A 288 24.54 23.75 -9.59
CA GLN A 288 25.49 24.79 -9.19
C GLN A 288 26.27 24.44 -7.91
N LEU A 289 25.97 23.31 -7.27
CA LEU A 289 26.57 22.90 -6.00
C LEU A 289 27.24 21.55 -6.19
N ASP A 290 28.58 21.52 -6.21
CA ASP A 290 29.36 20.34 -6.58
C ASP A 290 28.99 19.08 -5.78
N GLU A 291 28.78 19.23 -4.47
CA GLU A 291 28.37 18.14 -3.58
C GLU A 291 26.97 17.57 -3.91
N LEU A 292 26.10 18.37 -4.52
CA LEU A 292 24.73 17.98 -4.86
C LEU A 292 24.56 17.63 -6.35
N GLN A 293 25.58 17.78 -7.20
CA GLN A 293 25.48 17.51 -8.64
C GLN A 293 25.18 16.05 -8.97
N GLN A 294 25.67 15.10 -8.16
CA GLN A 294 25.42 13.66 -8.33
C GLN A 294 24.11 13.19 -7.68
N GLY A 295 23.46 14.10 -6.95
CA GLY A 295 22.24 13.88 -6.21
C GLY A 295 22.48 13.41 -4.77
N THR A 296 21.75 14.01 -3.84
CA THR A 296 21.78 13.71 -2.41
C THR A 296 20.45 13.11 -1.97
N GLU A 297 20.50 11.98 -1.27
CA GLU A 297 19.31 11.37 -0.68
C GLU A 297 18.84 12.18 0.53
N LEU A 298 17.54 12.52 0.55
CA LEU A 298 16.92 13.20 1.68
C LEU A 298 16.21 12.16 2.55
N VAL A 299 16.64 12.03 3.81
CA VAL A 299 16.06 11.07 4.76
C VAL A 299 14.67 11.54 5.17
N GLY A 300 13.62 10.89 4.66
CA GLY A 300 12.24 11.15 5.05
C GLY A 300 11.24 10.91 3.91
N THR A 301 10.01 11.37 4.15
CA THR A 301 8.91 11.28 3.20
C THR A 301 8.07 12.55 3.30
N VAL A 302 7.66 13.15 2.18
CA VAL A 302 6.71 14.27 2.21
C VAL A 302 5.30 13.72 2.10
N GLY A 303 4.49 13.92 3.14
CA GLY A 303 3.14 13.38 3.22
C GLY A 303 2.17 13.93 2.18
N PRO A 304 0.94 13.38 2.13
CA PRO A 304 -0.11 13.88 1.25
C PRO A 304 -0.49 15.33 1.60
N LYS A 305 -0.55 16.20 0.59
CA LYS A 305 -0.92 17.63 0.76
C LYS A 305 -0.07 18.35 1.80
N GLU A 306 1.20 17.98 1.91
CA GLU A 306 2.13 18.49 2.89
C GLU A 306 3.27 19.28 2.24
N THR A 307 3.87 20.18 3.01
CA THR A 307 5.15 20.81 2.68
C THR A 307 6.16 20.45 3.76
N GLN A 308 7.34 20.01 3.36
CA GLN A 308 8.41 19.65 4.27
C GLN A 308 9.71 20.32 3.86
N THR A 309 10.49 20.74 4.86
CA THR A 309 11.82 21.32 4.66
C THR A 309 12.88 20.33 5.10
N PHE A 310 13.93 20.20 4.28
CA PHE A 310 15.11 19.41 4.55
C PHE A 310 16.32 20.34 4.60
N ASP A 311 17.10 20.24 5.68
CA ASP A 311 18.37 20.95 5.81
C ASP A 311 19.49 20.04 5.28
N ILE A 312 20.23 20.53 4.30
CA ILE A 312 21.30 19.80 3.61
C ILE A 312 22.61 20.53 3.90
N GLU A 313 23.50 19.88 4.62
CA GLU A 313 24.83 20.40 4.88
C GLU A 313 25.69 20.27 3.61
N ILE A 314 26.36 21.35 3.23
CA ILE A 314 27.43 21.33 2.23
C ILE A 314 28.71 21.85 2.87
N SER A 315 29.83 21.22 2.54
CA SER A 315 31.14 21.55 3.10
C SER A 315 31.77 22.79 2.48
N ASN A 316 31.40 23.11 1.24
CA ASN A 316 31.97 24.22 0.48
C ASN A 316 30.88 25.07 -0.19
N TRP A 317 30.61 26.27 0.35
CA TRP A 317 29.72 27.23 -0.31
C TRP A 317 30.37 27.78 -1.60
N PRO A 318 29.62 27.92 -2.70
CA PRO A 318 30.18 28.35 -3.97
C PRO A 318 30.63 29.82 -3.95
N GLU A 319 31.58 30.13 -4.82
CA GLU A 319 32.01 31.50 -5.12
C GLU A 319 31.30 32.03 -6.38
N LEU A 320 31.03 33.34 -6.41
CA LEU A 320 30.49 34.00 -7.60
C LEU A 320 31.64 34.55 -8.47
N PRO A 321 31.54 34.49 -9.80
CA PRO A 321 32.58 35.05 -10.66
C PRO A 321 32.66 36.58 -10.50
N PRO A 322 33.83 37.20 -10.74
CA PRO A 322 33.99 38.64 -10.54
C PRO A 322 33.06 39.54 -11.35
N SER A 323 32.57 39.03 -12.48
CA SER A 323 31.61 39.71 -13.35
C SER A 323 30.14 39.52 -12.93
N HIS A 324 29.85 38.74 -11.87
CA HIS A 324 28.48 38.49 -11.42
C HIS A 324 27.91 39.72 -10.71
N ASN A 325 26.69 40.10 -11.07
CA ASN A 325 26.00 41.21 -10.44
C ASN A 325 25.16 40.73 -9.24
N GLY A 326 25.43 41.29 -8.06
CA GLY A 326 24.72 40.94 -6.81
C GLY A 326 25.32 39.74 -6.07
N ASN A 327 24.63 39.32 -5.02
CA ASN A 327 25.06 38.25 -4.11
C ASN A 327 24.21 36.97 -4.22
N SER A 328 23.40 36.84 -5.25
CA SER A 328 22.47 35.72 -5.42
C SER A 328 22.92 34.78 -6.53
N LEU A 329 22.94 33.47 -6.26
CA LEU A 329 23.17 32.42 -7.25
C LEU A 329 21.84 31.67 -7.51
N PRO A 330 21.23 31.84 -8.69
CA PRO A 330 20.08 31.05 -9.10
C PRO A 330 20.44 29.57 -9.21
N LEU A 331 19.59 28.70 -8.70
CA LEU A 331 19.78 27.25 -8.71
C LEU A 331 18.94 26.59 -9.81
N LYS A 332 19.53 25.58 -10.45
CA LYS A 332 18.88 24.66 -11.37
C LYS A 332 19.17 23.24 -10.94
N GLY A 333 18.25 22.34 -11.23
CA GLY A 333 18.35 20.96 -10.80
C GLY A 333 16.98 20.34 -10.71
N LYS A 334 16.90 19.19 -10.06
CA LYS A 334 15.67 18.42 -9.95
C LYS A 334 15.61 17.62 -8.67
N LEU A 335 14.40 17.31 -8.25
CA LEU A 335 14.08 16.29 -7.27
C LEU A 335 13.57 15.05 -8.00
N GLU A 336 14.23 13.92 -7.78
CA GLU A 336 13.71 12.59 -8.12
C GLU A 336 13.02 12.00 -6.89
N PHE A 337 11.91 11.31 -7.07
CA PHE A 337 11.14 10.73 -5.96
C PHE A 337 10.26 9.57 -6.43
N HIS A 338 9.74 8.79 -5.49
CA HIS A 338 8.70 7.78 -5.73
C HIS A 338 7.39 8.22 -5.09
N TYR A 339 6.28 8.16 -5.82
CA TYR A 339 4.97 8.15 -5.18
C TYR A 339 4.85 6.82 -4.42
N GLN A 340 4.50 6.89 -3.14
CA GLN A 340 4.57 5.76 -2.23
C GLN A 340 3.97 4.47 -2.82
N ASN A 341 4.82 3.46 -3.01
CA ASN A 341 4.51 2.13 -3.55
C ASN A 341 3.92 2.13 -4.98
N ALA A 342 4.10 3.20 -5.76
CA ALA A 342 3.54 3.37 -7.08
C ALA A 342 4.64 3.70 -8.12
N GLU A 343 4.56 4.84 -8.81
CA GLU A 343 5.46 5.24 -9.88
C GLU A 343 6.58 6.22 -9.45
N MET A 344 7.68 6.25 -10.21
CA MET A 344 8.70 7.31 -10.11
C MET A 344 8.18 8.65 -10.65
N GLY A 345 8.60 9.73 -10.02
CA GLY A 345 8.34 11.11 -10.41
C GLY A 345 9.60 11.98 -10.38
N THR A 346 9.53 13.10 -11.08
CA THR A 346 10.58 14.13 -11.09
C THR A 346 9.95 15.51 -11.02
N ALA A 347 10.61 16.45 -10.34
CA ALA A 347 10.25 17.86 -10.32
C ALA A 347 11.50 18.71 -10.53
N GLU A 348 11.46 19.66 -11.45
CA GLU A 348 12.53 20.65 -11.59
C GLU A 348 12.53 21.62 -10.41
N LEU A 349 13.68 22.16 -10.06
CA LEU A 349 13.77 23.25 -9.09
C LEU A 349 12.93 24.45 -9.55
N ASP A 350 12.17 24.99 -8.60
CA ASP A 350 11.39 26.20 -8.81
C ASP A 350 12.28 27.38 -9.23
N GLN A 351 11.77 28.28 -10.05
CA GLN A 351 12.52 29.43 -10.57
C GLN A 351 12.99 30.38 -9.48
N ASP A 352 12.32 30.37 -8.32
CA ASP A 352 12.72 31.13 -7.14
C ASP A 352 13.81 30.43 -6.30
N SER A 353 14.32 29.28 -6.75
CA SER A 353 15.41 28.59 -6.05
C SER A 353 16.70 29.38 -6.19
N VAL A 354 17.19 29.91 -5.07
CA VAL A 354 18.31 30.83 -5.03
C VAL A 354 19.05 30.70 -3.71
N ILE A 355 20.37 30.73 -3.76
CA ILE A 355 21.20 30.88 -2.56
C ILE A 355 21.89 32.23 -2.56
N GLU A 356 22.15 32.73 -1.36
CA GLU A 356 22.93 33.94 -1.14
C GLU A 356 24.40 33.57 -0.89
N VAL A 357 25.29 34.23 -1.62
CA VAL A 357 26.74 34.12 -1.47
C VAL A 357 27.26 35.41 -0.87
N LYS A 358 27.64 35.37 0.42
CA LYS A 358 28.15 36.51 1.19
C LYS A 358 29.64 36.74 0.89
N GLN A 359 29.94 37.14 -0.34
CA GLN A 359 31.27 37.47 -0.80
C GLN A 359 31.58 38.96 -0.59
N ILE A 360 32.72 39.28 0.01
CA ILE A 360 33.14 40.65 0.31
C ILE A 360 33.97 41.24 -0.86
N PHE A 361 34.73 40.40 -1.57
CA PHE A 361 35.55 40.78 -2.72
C PHE A 361 35.57 39.65 -3.74
N SER A 362 35.36 39.98 -5.01
CA SER A 362 35.77 39.13 -6.13
C SER A 362 37.05 39.72 -6.69
N SER A 363 38.16 38.98 -6.63
CA SER A 363 39.43 39.46 -7.18
C SER A 363 39.37 39.40 -8.71
N GLY A 364 38.74 40.40 -9.32
CA GLY A 364 38.81 40.65 -10.76
C GLY A 364 40.16 41.24 -11.14
N LEU A 365 41.19 40.39 -11.26
CA LEU A 365 42.41 40.71 -12.00
C LEU A 365 42.34 40.00 -13.36
N GLU A 366 41.42 40.44 -14.22
CA GLU A 366 41.41 40.07 -15.65
C GLU A 366 42.31 40.99 -16.50
N SER A 367 43.01 41.95 -15.89
CA SER A 367 44.11 42.70 -16.52
C SER A 367 45.36 42.54 -15.67
N GLY A 368 46.45 42.12 -16.32
CA GLY A 368 47.65 41.60 -15.70
C GLY A 368 48.34 42.57 -14.73
N LEU A 369 48.99 41.99 -13.73
CA LEU A 369 49.92 42.67 -12.82
C LEU A 369 51.26 43.03 -13.50
N ASP A 370 51.32 43.06 -14.83
CA ASP A 370 52.56 43.36 -15.57
C ASP A 370 52.79 44.87 -15.78
N ASP A 371 51.78 45.74 -15.60
CA ASP A 371 51.92 47.19 -15.82
C ASP A 371 52.40 47.99 -14.59
N PHE A 372 52.77 47.34 -13.48
CA PHE A 372 53.32 48.01 -12.28
C PHE A 372 54.85 48.02 -12.21
N PHE A 373 55.53 47.44 -13.21
CA PHE A 373 56.99 47.40 -13.32
C PHE A 373 57.49 47.77 -14.73
N GLU A 374 57.11 48.93 -15.27
CA GLU A 374 57.91 49.63 -16.30
C GLU A 374 57.98 51.15 -16.08
#